data_AF-A0A6A6HKV3-F1
#
_entry.id   AF-A0A6A6HKV3-F1
#
_cell.length_a   1.000
_cell.length_b   1.000
_cell.length_c   1.000
_cell.angle_alpha   90.00
_cell.angle_beta   90.00
_cell.angle_gamma   90.00
#
_symmetry.space_group_name_H-M   'P 1'
#
loop_
_entity.id
_entity.type
_entity.pdbx_description
1 polymer ?
#
loop_
_entity_poly.entity_id
_entity_poly.type
_entity_poly.pdbx_seq_one_letter_code
_entity_poly.pdbx_strand_id
1 'polypeptide(L)'
;MRNARRLKPLAHTEPFWFAPRFQKWAKSDCSALIMVRGTFQRRFEIRDFCVNIVQLLQESGTPVLWALKGVEDNAHKFPSIQILECLVAQALQINSALRTEHSISLNRARFEDATTEEDWFDLLGSVLTGMSRLFIIIDVELICPTSLGDAGSFSSSTTFIDLFRKIAEHSVKTVVKVVLVTYGSPVFADMPRNQDRDLVVSLRRSQIKPIAVQRQSPARNARSLNQIRGRGRGRIPGLAGIV
;
A
#
# COMPACT_ATOMS: atom_id res chain seq x y z
N MET A 1 1.76 -22.65 17.83
CA MET A 1 1.34 -23.02 16.44
C MET A 1 0.67 -21.81 15.80
N ARG A 2 1.30 -21.17 14.80
CA ARG A 2 0.68 -20.05 14.06
C ARG A 2 -0.21 -20.62 12.95
N ASN A 3 -1.53 -20.40 13.02
CA ASN A 3 -2.43 -20.78 11.94
C ASN A 3 -2.16 -19.93 10.70
N ALA A 4 -1.54 -20.55 9.69
CA ALA A 4 -1.42 -19.97 8.37
C ALA A 4 -2.82 -19.71 7.80
N ARG A 5 -3.26 -18.44 7.84
CA ARG A 5 -4.42 -17.99 7.08
C ARG A 5 -4.11 -18.27 5.62
N ARG A 6 -4.71 -19.32 5.05
CA ARG A 6 -4.56 -19.71 3.65
C ARG A 6 -4.72 -18.48 2.77
N LEU A 7 -3.62 -18.00 2.22
CA LEU A 7 -3.62 -17.04 1.13
C LEU A 7 -4.32 -17.73 -0.05
N LYS A 8 -5.62 -17.47 -0.20
CA LYS A 8 -6.25 -17.59 -1.52
C LYS A 8 -5.43 -16.69 -2.44
N PRO A 9 -5.03 -17.15 -3.64
CA PRO A 9 -4.41 -16.26 -4.61
C PRO A 9 -5.40 -15.15 -4.94
N LEU A 10 -5.23 -13.96 -4.34
CA LEU A 10 -5.85 -12.76 -4.88
C LEU A 10 -5.22 -12.56 -6.26
N ALA A 11 -6.07 -12.32 -7.26
CA ALA A 11 -5.67 -12.21 -8.66
C ALA A 11 -4.43 -11.32 -8.80
N HIS A 12 -3.43 -11.81 -9.54
CA HIS A 12 -2.13 -11.16 -9.73
C HIS A 12 -2.32 -9.68 -10.07
N THR A 13 -2.14 -8.86 -9.05
CA THR A 13 -2.23 -7.42 -9.13
C THR A 13 -0.82 -6.95 -9.39
N GLU A 14 -0.58 -6.44 -10.60
CA GLU A 14 0.73 -5.93 -10.99
C GLU A 14 1.14 -4.79 -10.03
N PRO A 15 2.28 -4.90 -9.32
CA PRO A 15 2.73 -3.86 -8.41
C PRO A 15 2.96 -2.51 -9.09
N PHE A 16 2.73 -1.41 -8.37
CA PHE A 16 2.74 -0.07 -8.95
C PHE A 16 4.09 0.33 -9.57
N TRP A 17 5.20 -0.27 -9.14
CA TRP A 17 6.54 0.04 -9.67
C TRP A 17 6.81 -0.52 -11.07
N PHE A 18 6.00 -1.46 -11.55
CA PHE A 18 6.05 -1.89 -12.96
C PHE A 18 5.39 -0.88 -13.92
N ALA A 19 4.58 0.05 -13.41
CA ALA A 19 3.99 1.09 -14.23
C ALA A 19 5.10 1.87 -14.97
N PRO A 20 5.05 2.01 -16.32
CA PRO A 20 6.14 2.63 -17.10
C PRO A 20 6.53 4.03 -16.61
N ARG A 21 5.56 4.77 -16.05
CA ARG A 21 5.78 6.08 -15.45
C ARG A 21 6.52 6.04 -14.11
N PHE A 22 6.30 5.02 -13.27
CA PHE A 22 7.15 4.82 -12.08
C PHE A 22 8.59 4.51 -12.49
N GLN A 23 8.77 3.62 -13.47
CA GLN A 23 10.10 3.27 -13.98
C GLN A 23 10.82 4.48 -14.58
N LYS A 24 10.14 5.32 -15.39
CA LYS A 24 10.69 6.56 -15.94
C LYS A 24 11.10 7.54 -14.82
N TRP A 25 10.24 7.71 -13.81
CA TRP A 25 10.53 8.57 -12.66
C TRP A 25 11.72 8.07 -11.83
N ALA A 26 11.77 6.77 -11.52
CA ALA A 26 12.83 6.16 -10.72
C ALA A 26 14.20 6.19 -11.43
N LYS A 27 14.21 5.94 -12.75
CA LYS A 27 15.42 5.95 -13.59
C LYS A 27 15.96 7.34 -13.91
N SER A 28 15.13 8.39 -13.86
CA SER A 28 15.59 9.78 -14.09
C SER A 28 16.72 10.17 -13.11
N ASP A 29 17.67 10.97 -13.56
CA ASP A 29 18.78 11.46 -12.74
C ASP A 29 18.46 12.74 -11.96
N CYS A 30 17.25 13.29 -12.12
CA CYS A 30 16.78 14.43 -11.33
C CYS A 30 16.14 13.94 -10.04
N SER A 31 16.45 14.60 -8.92
CA SER A 31 15.67 14.45 -7.68
C SER A 31 14.20 14.79 -7.95
N ALA A 32 13.28 13.98 -7.42
CA ALA A 32 11.85 14.11 -7.73
C ALA A 32 10.98 13.40 -6.69
N LEU A 33 9.76 13.91 -6.54
CA LEU A 33 8.70 13.32 -5.72
C LEU A 33 7.61 12.70 -6.60
N ILE A 34 7.11 11.52 -6.23
CA ILE A 34 5.96 10.88 -6.85
C ILE A 34 4.96 10.45 -5.79
N MET A 35 3.67 10.62 -6.08
CA MET A 35 2.60 10.23 -5.17
C MET A 35 1.91 8.96 -5.64
N VAL A 36 1.80 7.96 -4.77
CA VAL A 36 1.20 6.65 -5.00
C VAL A 36 -0.15 6.62 -4.28
N ARG A 37 -1.23 6.89 -5.03
CA ARG A 37 -2.59 6.96 -4.48
C ARG A 37 -3.36 5.66 -4.70
N GLY A 38 -3.94 5.10 -3.65
CA GLY A 38 -4.90 3.99 -3.74
C GLY A 38 -6.18 4.24 -2.95
N THR A 39 -6.97 3.19 -2.72
CA THR A 39 -8.21 3.28 -1.93
C THR A 39 -8.07 2.54 -0.60
N PHE A 40 -8.87 2.93 0.40
CA PHE A 40 -8.74 2.39 1.77
C PHE A 40 -9.00 0.88 1.84
N GLN A 41 -9.80 0.36 0.91
CA GLN A 41 -10.05 -1.07 0.74
C GLN A 41 -8.80 -1.85 0.32
N ARG A 42 -7.81 -1.19 -0.29
CA ARG A 42 -6.56 -1.77 -0.82
C ARG A 42 -5.33 -1.47 0.04
N ARG A 43 -5.51 -0.83 1.21
CA ARG A 43 -4.40 -0.39 2.08
C ARG A 43 -3.37 -1.47 2.41
N PHE A 44 -3.80 -2.72 2.64
CA PHE A 44 -2.89 -3.82 2.94
C PHE A 44 -2.02 -4.18 1.74
N GLU A 45 -2.61 -4.33 0.54
CA GLU A 45 -1.88 -4.56 -0.72
C GLU A 45 -0.86 -3.44 -0.97
N ILE A 46 -1.22 -2.19 -0.66
CA ILE A 46 -0.34 -1.02 -0.82
C ILE A 46 0.81 -1.03 0.19
N ARG A 47 0.57 -1.42 1.45
CA ARG A 47 1.63 -1.59 2.46
C ARG A 47 2.57 -2.75 2.10
N ASP A 48 2.03 -3.88 1.67
CA ASP A 48 2.82 -5.02 1.19
C ASP A 48 3.70 -4.60 0.01
N PHE A 49 3.15 -3.80 -0.93
CA PHE A 49 3.94 -3.18 -2.00
C PHE A 49 5.05 -2.26 -1.47
N CYS A 50 4.80 -1.43 -0.44
CA CYS A 50 5.84 -0.59 0.17
C CYS A 50 6.98 -1.40 0.79
N VAL A 51 6.66 -2.50 1.49
CA VAL A 51 7.67 -3.41 2.07
C VAL A 51 8.51 -4.06 0.96
N ASN A 52 7.84 -4.58 -0.07
CA ASN A 52 8.52 -5.25 -1.19
C ASN A 52 9.47 -4.31 -1.96
N ILE A 53 9.12 -3.03 -2.16
CA ILE A 53 10.04 -2.08 -2.83
C ILE A 53 11.20 -1.66 -1.92
N VAL A 54 11.01 -1.54 -0.61
CA VAL A 54 12.12 -1.32 0.34
C VAL A 54 13.11 -2.48 0.28
N GLN A 55 12.62 -3.72 0.33
CA GLN A 55 13.45 -4.92 0.21
C GLN A 55 14.20 -4.97 -1.13
N LEU A 56 13.51 -4.75 -2.25
CA LEU A 56 14.12 -4.73 -3.58
C LEU A 56 15.25 -3.69 -3.71
N LEU A 57 15.07 -2.49 -3.13
CA LEU A 57 16.09 -1.44 -3.14
C LEU A 57 17.31 -1.83 -2.29
N GLN A 58 17.08 -2.39 -1.10
CA GLN A 58 18.13 -2.90 -0.21
C GLN A 58 18.93 -4.03 -0.88
N GLU A 59 18.25 -5.01 -1.49
CA GLU A 59 18.85 -6.12 -2.23
C GLU A 59 19.66 -5.63 -3.45
N SER A 60 19.24 -4.56 -4.12
CA SER A 60 20.00 -3.92 -5.20
C SER A 60 21.13 -2.98 -4.71
N GLY A 61 21.43 -2.96 -3.41
CA GLY A 61 22.45 -2.07 -2.82
C GLY A 61 22.14 -0.58 -2.94
N THR A 62 20.88 -0.22 -3.21
CA THR A 62 20.45 1.17 -3.34
C THR A 62 19.97 1.70 -1.99
N PRO A 63 20.55 2.81 -1.48
CA PRO A 63 20.10 3.43 -0.25
C PRO A 63 18.59 3.72 -0.27
N VAL A 64 17.92 3.40 0.83
CA VAL A 64 16.49 3.70 1.05
C VAL A 64 16.26 4.07 2.51
N LEU A 65 15.49 5.15 2.74
CA LEU A 65 14.87 5.47 4.02
C LEU A 65 13.36 5.21 3.91
N TRP A 66 12.72 4.80 5.00
CA TRP A 66 11.29 4.57 5.00
C TRP A 66 10.61 4.92 6.32
N ALA A 67 9.38 5.44 6.21
CA ALA A 67 8.46 5.63 7.32
C ALA A 67 7.13 4.97 6.92
N LEU A 68 6.91 3.73 7.37
CA LEU A 68 5.78 2.90 6.96
C LEU A 68 4.92 2.51 8.16
N LYS A 69 3.61 2.45 7.96
CA LYS A 69 2.64 2.18 9.04
C LYS A 69 2.56 0.70 9.38
N GLY A 70 2.95 0.35 10.61
CA GLY A 70 2.89 -0.99 11.16
C GLY A 70 1.47 -1.54 11.29
N VAL A 71 1.38 -2.83 11.65
CA VAL A 71 0.10 -3.54 11.78
C VAL A 71 -0.71 -3.01 12.98
N GLU A 72 -0.04 -2.54 14.02
CA GLU A 72 -0.65 -2.09 15.28
C GLU A 72 -0.94 -0.57 15.29
N ASP A 73 -0.19 0.21 14.49
CA ASP A 73 -0.23 1.68 14.42
C ASP A 73 -1.56 2.29 13.90
N ASN A 74 -2.57 1.48 13.58
CA ASN A 74 -3.72 1.92 12.78
C ASN A 74 -4.51 3.09 13.37
N ALA A 75 -4.51 3.27 14.69
CA ALA A 75 -5.18 4.39 15.38
C ALA A 75 -4.25 5.59 15.70
N HIS A 76 -2.92 5.43 15.61
CA HIS A 76 -1.98 6.45 16.04
C HIS A 76 -1.62 7.40 14.88
N LYS A 77 -1.66 8.70 15.18
CA LYS A 77 -1.01 9.76 14.42
C LYS A 77 0.37 9.97 15.04
N PHE A 78 1.41 9.92 14.22
CA PHE A 78 2.76 10.23 14.65
C PHE A 78 3.02 11.73 14.48
N PRO A 79 3.66 12.39 15.44
CA PRO A 79 4.27 13.70 15.21
C PRO A 79 5.21 13.64 14.00
N SER A 80 5.13 14.66 13.15
CA SER A 80 6.05 14.93 12.04
C SER A 80 7.52 14.79 12.45
N ILE A 81 7.87 15.32 13.63
CA ILE A 81 9.22 15.23 14.23
C ILE A 81 9.67 13.77 14.39
N GLN A 82 8.84 12.86 14.90
CA GLN A 82 9.21 11.44 15.08
C GLN A 82 9.46 10.74 13.74
N ILE A 83 8.77 11.16 12.68
CA ILE A 83 9.01 10.66 11.31
C ILE A 83 10.37 11.16 10.82
N LEU A 84 10.70 12.43 11.01
CA LEU A 84 12.01 12.99 10.63
C LEU A 84 13.15 12.37 11.44
N GLU A 85 13.01 12.25 12.76
CA GLU A 85 13.95 11.58 13.67
C GLU A 85 14.27 10.16 13.17
N CYS A 86 13.23 9.39 12.83
CA CYS A 86 13.37 8.03 12.29
C CYS A 86 14.13 8.00 10.95
N LEU A 87 13.86 8.97 10.06
CA LEU A 87 14.55 9.07 8.76
C LEU A 87 16.02 9.51 8.93
N VAL A 88 16.31 10.44 9.85
CA VAL A 88 17.69 10.86 10.19
C VAL A 88 18.48 9.71 10.80
N ALA A 89 17.87 8.97 11.75
CA ALA A 89 18.51 7.79 12.36
C ALA A 89 18.86 6.72 11.31
N GLN A 90 17.94 6.42 10.38
CA GLN A 90 18.22 5.53 9.25
C GLN A 90 19.35 6.06 8.35
N ALA A 91 19.32 7.35 8.01
CA ALA A 91 20.35 7.97 7.16
C ALA A 91 21.75 7.89 7.78
N LEU A 92 21.88 8.13 9.09
CA LEU A 92 23.13 8.00 9.83
C LEU A 92 23.67 6.57 9.85
N GLN A 93 22.80 5.56 9.90
CA GLN A 93 23.23 4.15 9.87
C GLN A 93 23.77 3.73 8.49
N ILE A 94 23.10 4.15 7.42
CA ILE A 94 23.44 3.73 6.05
C ILE A 94 24.53 4.58 5.39
N ASN A 95 24.71 5.85 5.80
CA ASN A 95 25.71 6.72 5.18
C ASN A 95 27.13 6.41 5.67
N SER A 96 27.89 5.64 4.86
CA SER A 96 29.29 5.32 5.15
C SER A 96 30.20 6.56 5.19
N ALA A 97 29.87 7.65 4.48
CA ALA A 97 30.67 8.88 4.48
C ALA A 97 30.65 9.61 5.83
N LEU A 98 29.67 9.31 6.70
CA LEU A 98 29.51 9.95 8.01
C LEU A 98 30.14 9.14 9.17
N ARG A 99 30.91 8.09 8.86
CA ARG A 99 31.51 7.18 9.87
C ARG A 99 32.85 7.66 10.46
N THR A 100 33.25 8.91 10.24
CA THR A 100 34.41 9.50 10.95
C THR A 100 34.01 9.88 12.38
N GLU A 101 34.94 9.81 13.35
CA GLU A 101 34.66 10.17 14.75
C GLU A 101 34.13 11.62 14.89
N HIS A 102 34.68 12.53 14.09
CA HIS A 102 34.25 13.92 14.02
C HIS A 102 32.80 14.05 13.51
N SER A 103 32.46 13.40 12.40
CA SER A 103 31.09 13.44 11.85
C SER A 103 30.08 12.74 12.75
N ILE A 104 30.45 11.65 13.43
CA ILE A 104 29.60 10.97 14.41
C ILE A 104 29.30 11.91 15.58
N SER A 105 30.33 12.53 16.16
CA SER A 105 30.19 13.45 17.31
C SER A 105 29.34 14.68 16.96
N LEU A 106 29.61 15.31 15.81
CA LEU A 106 28.86 16.47 15.32
C LEU A 106 27.39 16.13 15.04
N ASN A 107 27.13 15.02 14.34
CA ASN A 107 25.76 14.61 14.04
C ASN A 107 24.99 14.22 15.30
N ARG A 108 25.66 13.63 16.30
CA ARG A 108 25.05 13.34 17.60
C ARG A 108 24.62 14.61 18.32
N ALA A 109 25.49 15.62 18.43
CA ALA A 109 25.13 16.90 19.05
C ALA A 109 23.92 17.53 18.33
N ARG A 110 23.94 17.60 16.99
CA ARG A 110 22.81 18.13 16.21
C ARG A 110 21.52 17.33 16.34
N PHE A 111 21.59 16.02 16.60
CA PHE A 111 20.43 15.16 16.87
C PHE A 111 19.85 15.41 18.27
N GLU A 112 20.70 15.72 19.25
CA GLU A 112 20.29 16.07 20.62
C GLU A 112 19.77 17.51 20.72
N ASP A 113 20.27 18.44 19.89
CA ASP A 113 19.87 19.85 19.86
C ASP A 113 18.63 20.16 19.00
N ALA A 114 18.22 19.26 18.08
CA ALA A 114 17.14 19.52 17.13
C ALA A 114 15.74 19.47 17.78
N THR A 115 14.98 20.57 17.72
CA THR A 115 13.66 20.68 18.39
C THR A 115 12.50 21.00 17.47
N THR A 116 12.76 21.58 16.30
CA THR A 116 11.75 22.00 15.31
C THR A 116 11.79 21.13 14.05
N GLU A 117 10.70 21.10 13.28
CA GLU A 117 10.68 20.41 11.97
C GLU A 117 11.77 20.92 11.02
N GLU A 118 12.16 22.20 11.13
CA GLU A 118 13.21 22.82 10.32
C GLU A 118 14.60 22.31 10.72
N ASP A 119 14.92 22.24 12.03
CA ASP A 119 16.18 21.66 12.52
C ASP A 119 16.36 20.21 12.04
N TRP A 120 15.29 19.42 12.18
CA TRP A 120 15.27 18.01 11.78
C TRP A 120 15.39 17.83 10.27
N PHE A 121 14.84 18.77 9.49
CA PHE A 121 14.91 18.77 8.04
C PHE A 121 16.30 19.18 7.51
N ASP A 122 16.92 20.20 8.11
CA ASP A 122 18.29 20.62 7.81
C ASP A 122 19.31 19.55 8.23
N LEU A 123 19.10 18.90 9.38
CA LEU A 123 19.88 17.74 9.79
C LEU A 123 19.72 16.60 8.79
N LEU A 124 18.50 16.28 8.34
CA LEU A 124 18.25 15.28 7.30
C LEU A 124 19.03 15.63 6.02
N GLY A 125 18.87 16.85 5.48
CA GLY A 125 19.62 17.32 4.31
C GLY A 125 21.14 17.18 4.47
N SER A 126 21.67 17.52 5.66
CA SER A 126 23.07 17.37 6.01
C SER A 126 23.54 15.91 6.00
N VAL A 127 22.75 14.98 6.57
CA VAL A 127 23.15 13.55 6.64
C VAL A 127 22.93 12.78 5.34
N LEU A 128 22.28 13.38 4.34
CA LEU A 128 22.19 12.84 2.97
C LEU A 128 23.39 13.22 2.08
N THR A 129 24.30 14.06 2.56
CA THR A 129 25.51 14.43 1.81
C THR A 129 26.45 13.24 1.61
N GLY A 130 27.11 13.18 0.45
CA GLY A 130 28.02 12.08 0.09
C GLY A 130 27.32 10.85 -0.54
N MET A 131 26.00 10.75 -0.49
CA MET A 131 25.25 9.75 -1.27
C MET A 131 25.07 10.21 -2.73
N SER A 132 25.15 9.30 -3.70
CA SER A 132 24.87 9.60 -5.10
C SER A 132 23.38 9.55 -5.43
N ARG A 133 22.65 8.56 -4.87
CA ARG A 133 21.21 8.36 -5.04
C ARG A 133 20.60 7.75 -3.79
N LEU A 134 19.37 8.17 -3.46
CA LEU A 134 18.59 7.68 -2.33
C LEU A 134 17.10 7.62 -2.68
N PHE A 135 16.39 6.62 -2.15
CA PHE A 135 14.93 6.61 -2.10
C PHE A 135 14.41 6.95 -0.68
N ILE A 136 13.30 7.68 -0.59
CA ILE A 136 12.59 7.95 0.67
C ILE A 136 11.13 7.53 0.46
N ILE A 137 10.60 6.62 1.30
CA ILE A 137 9.26 6.05 1.13
C ILE A 137 8.42 6.31 2.38
N ILE A 138 7.32 7.06 2.24
CA ILE A 138 6.51 7.53 3.38
C ILE A 138 5.04 7.13 3.20
N ASP A 139 4.48 6.43 4.19
CA ASP A 139 3.03 6.23 4.33
C ASP A 139 2.41 7.47 5.00
N VAL A 140 1.66 8.26 4.23
CA VAL A 140 1.08 9.54 4.69
C VAL A 140 0.02 9.34 5.77
N GLU A 141 -0.51 8.13 5.92
CA GLU A 141 -1.45 7.79 7.00
C GLU A 141 -0.78 7.69 8.38
N LEU A 142 0.56 7.86 8.47
CA LEU A 142 1.27 8.16 9.72
C LEU A 142 1.03 9.61 10.19
N ILE A 143 1.05 10.56 9.25
CA ILE A 143 0.96 12.01 9.49
C ILE A 143 -0.51 12.43 9.64
N CYS A 144 -1.37 11.94 8.75
CA CYS A 144 -2.80 12.24 8.74
C CYS A 144 -3.61 10.96 8.53
N PRO A 145 -3.85 10.18 9.62
CA PRO A 145 -4.68 8.98 9.55
C PRO A 145 -6.11 9.31 9.13
N THR A 146 -6.62 8.64 8.09
CA THR A 146 -8.00 8.77 7.60
C THR A 146 -9.07 8.66 8.71
N SER A 147 -8.78 7.95 9.81
CA SER A 147 -9.72 7.70 10.92
C SER A 147 -9.99 8.88 11.84
N LEU A 148 -9.16 9.94 11.83
CA LEU A 148 -9.26 11.02 12.81
C LEU A 148 -10.17 12.18 12.39
N GLY A 149 -10.55 12.28 11.11
CA GLY A 149 -11.60 13.21 10.62
C GLY A 149 -11.36 14.71 10.80
N ASP A 150 -10.20 15.11 11.35
CA ASP A 150 -10.04 16.42 11.96
C ASP A 150 -9.54 17.49 10.97
N ALA A 151 -10.45 18.39 10.59
CA ALA A 151 -10.23 19.41 9.55
C ALA A 151 -9.06 20.36 9.86
N GLY A 152 -8.70 20.55 11.14
CA GLY A 152 -7.56 21.37 11.54
C GLY A 152 -6.19 20.76 11.23
N SER A 153 -6.10 19.43 11.02
CA SER A 153 -4.82 18.72 10.87
C SER A 153 -4.25 18.74 9.43
N PHE A 154 -5.00 19.24 8.44
CA PHE A 154 -4.59 19.14 7.03
C PHE A 154 -3.46 20.12 6.67
N SER A 155 -3.50 21.35 7.21
CA SER A 155 -2.52 22.41 6.90
C SER A 155 -1.08 22.04 7.29
N SER A 156 -0.86 21.51 8.49
CA SER A 156 0.46 21.03 8.91
C SER A 156 0.93 19.81 8.11
N SER A 157 0.01 18.93 7.71
CA SER A 157 0.34 17.78 6.86
C SER A 157 0.83 18.23 5.47
N THR A 158 0.17 19.21 4.85
CA THR A 158 0.61 19.76 3.56
C THR A 158 1.98 20.44 3.66
N THR A 159 2.24 21.21 4.71
CA THR A 159 3.57 21.81 4.96
C THR A 159 4.66 20.76 5.07
N PHE A 160 4.43 19.70 5.85
CA PHE A 160 5.36 18.58 6.00
C PHE A 160 5.65 17.86 4.66
N ILE A 161 4.64 17.71 3.81
CA ILE A 161 4.81 17.13 2.46
C ILE A 161 5.59 18.07 1.53
N ASP A 162 5.37 19.37 1.63
CA ASP A 162 6.10 20.38 0.88
C ASP A 162 7.57 20.46 1.32
N LEU A 163 7.91 20.13 2.57
CA LEU A 163 9.30 19.91 2.99
C LEU A 163 9.96 18.79 2.15
N PHE A 164 9.34 17.62 1.99
CA PHE A 164 9.93 16.57 1.15
C PHE A 164 10.03 16.95 -0.33
N ARG A 165 9.14 17.85 -0.82
CA ARG A 165 9.32 18.47 -2.14
C ARG A 165 10.58 19.36 -2.16
N LYS A 166 10.80 20.20 -1.15
CA LYS A 166 12.02 21.00 -1.01
C LYS A 166 13.27 20.12 -0.94
N ILE A 167 13.29 19.00 -0.21
CA ILE A 167 14.44 18.06 -0.19
C ILE A 167 14.73 17.54 -1.61
N ALA A 168 13.70 17.20 -2.38
CA ALA A 168 13.88 16.80 -3.77
C ALA A 168 14.39 17.98 -4.63
N GLU A 169 13.85 19.17 -4.51
CA GLU A 169 14.19 20.31 -5.37
C GLU A 169 15.55 20.97 -5.01
N HIS A 170 16.00 20.90 -3.75
CA HIS A 170 17.25 21.50 -3.27
C HIS A 170 18.44 20.52 -3.11
N SER A 171 18.27 19.23 -3.38
CA SER A 171 19.35 18.23 -3.28
C SER A 171 20.29 18.27 -4.50
N VAL A 172 21.21 19.25 -4.52
CA VAL A 172 22.10 19.53 -5.66
C VAL A 172 23.13 18.41 -5.95
N LYS A 173 23.54 17.64 -4.92
CA LYS A 173 24.60 16.62 -5.03
C LYS A 173 24.12 15.16 -4.88
N THR A 174 22.92 14.96 -4.34
CA THR A 174 22.36 13.64 -4.02
C THR A 174 21.04 13.49 -4.77
N VAL A 175 20.87 12.48 -5.62
CA VAL A 175 19.60 12.26 -6.32
C VAL A 175 18.58 11.65 -5.36
N VAL A 176 17.63 12.45 -4.86
CA VAL A 176 16.61 12.02 -3.89
C VAL A 176 15.28 11.69 -4.60
N LYS A 177 14.81 10.47 -4.40
CA LYS A 177 13.58 9.92 -4.98
C LYS A 177 12.53 9.70 -3.88
N VAL A 178 11.60 10.64 -3.72
CA VAL A 178 10.55 10.56 -2.69
C VAL A 178 9.30 9.86 -3.24
N VAL A 179 8.87 8.78 -2.58
CA VAL A 179 7.60 8.10 -2.81
C VAL A 179 6.66 8.40 -1.63
N LEU A 180 5.62 9.21 -1.87
CA LEU A 180 4.55 9.41 -0.90
C LEU A 180 3.38 8.48 -1.19
N VAL A 181 2.96 7.72 -0.19
CA VAL A 181 1.93 6.68 -0.34
C VAL A 181 0.70 7.05 0.48
N THR A 182 -0.48 6.98 -0.12
CA THR A 182 -1.75 7.31 0.55
C THR A 182 -2.89 6.43 0.06
N TYR A 183 -3.83 6.11 0.94
CA TYR A 183 -4.95 5.23 0.64
C TYR A 183 -6.25 5.64 1.33
N GLY A 184 -6.42 6.92 1.66
CA GLY A 184 -7.68 7.44 2.22
C GLY A 184 -7.60 8.86 2.75
N SER A 185 -6.40 9.33 3.09
CA SER A 185 -6.16 10.64 3.68
C SER A 185 -6.69 11.79 2.80
N PRO A 186 -7.56 12.67 3.34
CA PRO A 186 -8.06 13.84 2.61
C PRO A 186 -7.00 14.90 2.27
N VAL A 187 -5.78 14.80 2.81
CA VAL A 187 -4.63 15.72 2.54
C VAL A 187 -4.40 15.97 1.05
N PHE A 188 -4.80 15.02 0.19
CA PHE A 188 -4.66 15.11 -1.27
C PHE A 188 -5.99 15.08 -2.04
N ALA A 189 -7.12 15.30 -1.38
CA ALA A 189 -8.39 15.51 -2.06
C ALA A 189 -8.38 16.86 -2.81
N ASP A 190 -7.85 17.90 -2.17
CA ASP A 190 -7.81 19.26 -2.69
C ASP A 190 -6.54 19.57 -3.52
N MET A 191 -5.51 18.72 -3.45
CA MET A 191 -4.33 18.87 -4.30
C MET A 191 -4.70 18.58 -5.76
N PRO A 192 -4.50 19.52 -6.70
CA PRO A 192 -4.87 19.33 -8.10
C PRO A 192 -4.11 18.12 -8.65
N ARG A 193 -4.85 17.17 -9.25
CA ARG A 193 -4.29 15.93 -9.81
C ARG A 193 -3.35 16.24 -10.97
N ASN A 194 -2.08 16.47 -10.67
CA ASN A 194 -1.08 16.75 -11.68
C ASN A 194 -0.66 15.42 -12.33
N GLN A 195 -1.05 15.21 -13.59
CA GLN A 195 -0.85 13.96 -14.32
C GLN A 195 0.63 13.55 -14.40
N ASP A 196 1.59 14.48 -14.31
CA ASP A 196 3.01 14.16 -14.32
C ASP A 196 3.54 13.70 -12.96
N ARG A 197 3.00 14.21 -11.84
CA ARG A 197 3.52 13.97 -10.47
C ARG A 197 2.74 12.93 -9.64
N ASP A 198 1.47 12.66 -9.96
CA ASP A 198 0.63 11.70 -9.22
C ASP A 198 0.43 10.34 -9.91
N LEU A 199 1.01 9.25 -9.42
CA LEU A 199 0.66 7.87 -9.79
C LEU A 199 -0.59 7.40 -9.02
N VAL A 200 -1.75 7.46 -9.68
CA VAL A 200 -2.94 6.80 -9.16
C VAL A 200 -2.82 5.30 -9.45
N VAL A 201 -2.66 4.50 -8.39
CA VAL A 201 -2.62 3.04 -8.40
C VAL A 201 -4.04 2.51 -8.59
N SER A 202 -4.54 2.69 -9.81
CA SER A 202 -5.80 2.13 -10.28
C SER A 202 -5.62 0.63 -10.50
N LEU A 203 -5.71 -0.15 -9.41
CA LEU A 203 -5.63 -1.61 -9.46
C LEU A 203 -6.82 -2.16 -10.25
N ARG A 204 -6.65 -2.26 -11.58
CA ARG A 204 -7.55 -3.02 -12.45
C ARG A 204 -7.61 -4.43 -11.89
N ARG A 205 -8.78 -4.83 -11.37
CA ARG A 205 -9.08 -6.25 -11.22
C ARG A 205 -8.94 -6.84 -12.61
N SER A 206 -7.90 -7.65 -12.83
CA SER A 206 -7.93 -8.58 -13.95
C SER A 206 -9.16 -9.44 -13.74
N GLN A 207 -10.17 -9.25 -14.59
CA GLN A 207 -11.36 -10.07 -14.57
C GLN A 207 -10.94 -11.46 -15.05
N ILE A 208 -10.53 -12.31 -14.10
CA ILE A 208 -10.74 -13.74 -14.25
C ILE A 208 -12.25 -13.87 -14.43
N LYS A 209 -12.70 -13.99 -15.68
CA LYS A 209 -14.10 -14.32 -15.99
C LYS A 209 -14.40 -15.55 -15.12
N PRO A 210 -15.42 -15.51 -14.23
CA PRO A 210 -15.80 -16.72 -13.55
C PRO A 210 -16.13 -17.72 -14.66
N ILE A 211 -15.38 -18.82 -14.71
CA ILE A 211 -15.75 -19.95 -15.57
C ILE A 211 -17.17 -20.27 -15.15
N ALA A 212 -18.10 -20.09 -16.08
CA ALA A 212 -19.49 -20.38 -15.83
C ALA A 212 -19.57 -21.89 -15.58
N VAL A 213 -19.59 -22.27 -14.29
CA VAL A 213 -19.95 -23.62 -13.88
C VAL A 213 -21.43 -23.73 -14.22
N GLN A 214 -21.68 -24.12 -15.47
CA GLN A 214 -23.00 -24.35 -16.00
C GLN A 214 -23.55 -25.53 -15.23
N ARG A 215 -24.30 -25.21 -14.16
CA ARG A 215 -25.10 -26.16 -13.40
C ARG A 215 -26.04 -26.81 -14.41
N GLN A 216 -25.67 -27.99 -14.89
CA GLN A 216 -26.56 -28.86 -15.62
C GLN A 216 -27.66 -29.29 -14.64
N SER A 217 -28.76 -28.54 -14.65
CA SER A 217 -30.01 -29.01 -14.06
C SER A 217 -30.37 -30.32 -14.76
N PRO A 218 -30.60 -31.43 -14.04
CA PRO A 218 -30.93 -32.70 -14.67
C PRO A 218 -32.26 -32.57 -15.43
N ALA A 219 -32.25 -32.99 -16.70
CA ALA A 219 -33.42 -32.90 -17.57
C ALA A 219 -34.58 -33.74 -17.01
N ARG A 220 -35.63 -33.06 -16.55
CA ARG A 220 -36.83 -33.70 -16.01
C ARG A 220 -37.70 -34.21 -17.17
N ASN A 221 -37.34 -35.36 -17.73
CA ASN A 221 -38.08 -36.05 -18.77
C ASN A 221 -39.48 -36.46 -18.27
N ALA A 222 -40.47 -35.60 -18.48
CA ALA A 222 -41.89 -35.94 -18.36
C ALA A 222 -42.44 -36.33 -19.74
N ARG A 223 -42.15 -37.56 -20.19
CA ARG A 223 -42.90 -38.16 -21.31
C ARG A 223 -44.22 -38.70 -20.76
N SER A 224 -45.31 -38.29 -21.38
CA SER A 224 -46.64 -38.86 -21.18
C SER A 224 -46.68 -40.31 -21.65
N LEU A 225 -47.29 -41.18 -20.85
CA LEU A 225 -47.75 -42.50 -21.26
C LEU A 225 -49.04 -42.83 -20.51
N ASN A 226 -50.16 -42.62 -21.21
CA ASN A 226 -51.48 -43.10 -20.80
C ASN A 226 -51.62 -44.59 -21.11
N GLN A 227 -52.54 -45.27 -20.41
CA GLN A 227 -52.92 -46.69 -20.56
C GLN A 227 -51.80 -47.65 -20.14
N ILE A 228 -52.01 -48.57 -19.19
CA ILE A 228 -52.90 -49.73 -19.28
C ILE A 228 -53.46 -50.04 -17.88
N ARG A 229 -54.79 -50.18 -17.75
CA ARG A 229 -55.44 -50.72 -16.54
C ARG A 229 -55.99 -52.11 -16.86
N GLY A 230 -55.41 -53.14 -16.25
CA GLY A 230 -55.62 -54.53 -16.66
C GLY A 230 -57.02 -55.07 -16.38
N ARG A 231 -57.53 -55.88 -17.32
CA ARG A 231 -58.58 -56.88 -17.07
C ARG A 231 -57.94 -58.12 -16.45
N GLY A 232 -58.42 -58.57 -15.29
CA GLY A 232 -58.12 -59.87 -14.71
C GLY A 232 -59.34 -60.38 -13.94
N ARG A 233 -59.86 -61.56 -14.31
CA ARG A 233 -61.10 -62.17 -13.77
C ARG A 233 -60.78 -63.31 -12.80
N GLY A 234 -61.60 -63.46 -11.76
CA GLY A 234 -61.80 -64.70 -10.98
C GLY A 234 -61.35 -64.62 -9.52
N ARG A 235 -62.00 -65.28 -8.54
CA ARG A 235 -63.31 -65.99 -8.54
C ARG A 235 -63.82 -66.12 -7.07
N ILE A 236 -65.14 -66.03 -6.88
CA ILE A 236 -65.97 -66.25 -5.66
C ILE A 236 -65.76 -67.69 -5.09
N PRO A 237 -65.94 -68.05 -3.78
CA PRO A 237 -66.97 -67.64 -2.77
C PRO A 237 -66.45 -67.21 -1.37
N GLY A 238 -67.23 -66.72 -0.38
CA GLY A 238 -68.67 -66.43 -0.20
C GLY A 238 -68.85 -65.40 0.95
N LEU A 239 -69.84 -65.38 1.87
CA LEU A 239 -71.14 -66.08 2.03
C LEU A 239 -71.94 -65.41 3.19
N ALA A 240 -73.24 -65.08 3.02
CA ALA A 240 -74.22 -64.54 4.02
C ALA A 240 -73.91 -63.16 4.67
N GLY A 241 -74.88 -62.33 5.11
CA GLY A 241 -76.35 -62.44 5.10
C GLY A 241 -77.02 -61.06 5.29
N ILE A 242 -78.36 -60.99 5.19
CA ILE A 242 -79.18 -59.76 5.27
C ILE A 242 -80.02 -59.79 6.55
N VAL A 243 -80.43 -58.60 7.02
CA VAL A 243 -81.24 -58.25 8.22
C VAL A 243 -80.40 -58.05 9.48
#